data_AF-A0A521SBI9-F1
#
_entry.id   AF-A0A521SBI9-F1
#
_cell.length_a   1.000
_cell.length_b   1.000
_cell.length_c   1.000
_cell.angle_alpha   90.00
_cell.angle_beta   90.00
_cell.angle_gamma   90.00
#
_symmetry.space_group_name_H-M   'P 1'
#
loop_
_entity.id
_entity.type
_entity.pdbx_description
1 polymer ?
#
loop_
_entity_poly.entity_id
_entity_poly.type
_entity_poly.pdbx_seq_one_letter_code
_entity_poly.pdbx_strand_id
1 'polypeptide(L)'
;MRLAIALTTTLVVLFSIAGAGIVGARPLYAPAAIITAFTAPAPAADGLRVAADVPVVQAATASVDLPIDGYAVRRTLKTFGTYVDDDRFVGYHAGEDVEFVLEKADVPVHAIADGTVLFVGWATGYGGLIVVAHDVDGEDISAIYGHVNLGSSTLTAGDRVARGQLLANLGRGFSKETDGRRKHLHFGLYPGHELRTAGYLNDSKELSDWIDPAAFFTRHGIAVPELDLPAVVTQSEQPTR
;
A
#
# COMPACT_ATOMS: atom_id res chain seq x y z
N MET A 1 21.85 -3.90 -68.93
CA MET A 1 20.70 -4.79 -69.18
C MET A 1 19.93 -4.90 -67.87
N ARG A 2 18.68 -4.37 -67.81
CA ARG A 2 17.88 -4.13 -66.56
C ARG A 2 18.52 -3.01 -65.67
N LEU A 3 17.84 -1.94 -65.22
CA LEU A 3 16.61 -1.74 -64.40
C LEU A 3 16.87 -2.04 -62.91
N ALA A 4 16.56 -1.19 -61.90
CA ALA A 4 15.77 0.06 -61.77
C ALA A 4 16.68 1.29 -61.42
N ILE A 5 16.33 2.57 -61.14
CA ILE A 5 15.11 3.36 -60.78
C ILE A 5 14.64 3.22 -59.30
N ALA A 6 14.30 4.24 -58.48
CA ALA A 6 14.68 5.67 -58.32
C ALA A 6 14.04 6.23 -57.02
N LEU A 7 14.52 7.35 -56.44
CA LEU A 7 13.69 8.48 -55.92
C LEU A 7 14.56 9.66 -55.46
N THR A 8 14.11 10.90 -55.68
CA THR A 8 14.72 12.15 -55.20
C THR A 8 13.74 12.95 -54.34
N THR A 9 14.22 13.52 -53.24
CA THR A 9 13.42 14.37 -52.34
C THR A 9 14.08 15.75 -52.26
N THR A 10 13.34 16.81 -52.62
CA THR A 10 13.80 18.20 -52.51
C THR A 10 12.75 19.05 -51.80
N LEU A 11 13.22 19.92 -50.90
CA LEU A 11 12.43 20.83 -50.08
C LEU A 11 11.70 21.90 -50.91
N VAL A 12 10.46 22.22 -50.54
CA VAL A 12 9.79 23.50 -50.83
C VAL A 12 9.07 23.99 -49.58
N VAL A 13 9.20 25.28 -49.27
CA VAL A 13 8.50 25.99 -48.19
C VAL A 13 7.60 27.05 -48.80
N LEU A 14 6.38 27.23 -48.28
CA LEU A 14 5.55 28.41 -48.55
C LEU A 14 4.60 28.71 -47.37
N PHE A 15 4.30 29.99 -47.15
CA PHE A 15 3.49 30.52 -46.05
C PHE A 15 2.04 30.81 -46.48
N SER A 16 1.10 30.81 -45.52
CA SER A 16 -0.03 31.76 -45.43
C SER A 16 -0.70 31.72 -44.04
N ILE A 17 -1.50 32.74 -43.70
CA ILE A 17 -1.89 33.07 -42.32
C ILE A 17 -3.38 33.42 -42.19
N ALA A 18 -4.13 32.70 -41.34
CA ALA A 18 -5.40 33.09 -40.67
C ALA A 18 -5.85 31.91 -39.77
N GLY A 19 -6.54 32.07 -38.64
CA GLY A 19 -6.94 33.27 -37.88
C GLY A 19 -7.87 32.90 -36.71
N ALA A 20 -7.98 33.79 -35.71
CA ALA A 20 -9.02 33.82 -34.66
C ALA A 20 -9.27 32.59 -33.73
N GLY A 21 -8.62 32.59 -32.56
CA GLY A 21 -9.35 32.74 -31.28
C GLY A 21 -9.77 31.52 -30.43
N ILE A 22 -10.15 31.85 -29.18
CA ILE A 22 -10.81 31.06 -28.12
C ILE A 22 -9.90 30.11 -27.29
N VAL A 23 -10.21 30.02 -25.99
CA VAL A 23 -9.41 29.41 -24.91
C VAL A 23 -9.63 27.89 -24.82
N GLY A 24 -8.54 27.13 -24.83
CA GLY A 24 -8.55 25.67 -24.63
C GLY A 24 -8.60 25.27 -23.16
N ALA A 25 -9.79 25.18 -22.56
CA ALA A 25 -9.98 24.46 -21.31
C ALA A 25 -9.88 22.94 -21.55
N ARG A 26 -9.16 22.21 -20.68
CA ARG A 26 -9.13 20.74 -20.71
C ARG A 26 -10.32 20.16 -19.94
N PRO A 27 -10.98 19.09 -20.43
CA PRO A 27 -12.20 18.59 -19.83
C PRO A 27 -11.95 17.83 -18.53
N LEU A 28 -12.88 18.00 -17.58
CA LEU A 28 -13.07 17.07 -16.46
C LEU A 28 -13.63 15.75 -17.01
N TYR A 29 -13.07 14.62 -16.57
CA TYR A 29 -13.62 13.29 -16.90
C TYR A 29 -14.06 12.58 -15.62
N ALA A 30 -15.36 12.62 -15.33
CA ALA A 30 -15.97 11.87 -14.25
C ALA A 30 -16.59 10.57 -14.78
N PRO A 31 -16.43 9.41 -14.11
CA PRO A 31 -17.02 8.16 -14.55
C PRO A 31 -18.53 8.12 -14.23
N ALA A 32 -19.36 8.55 -15.19
CA ALA A 32 -20.80 8.35 -15.12
C ALA A 32 -21.17 6.89 -15.46
N ALA A 33 -21.55 6.10 -14.46
CA ALA A 33 -22.03 4.74 -14.67
C ALA A 33 -23.43 4.74 -15.31
N ILE A 34 -23.51 4.36 -16.59
CA ILE A 34 -24.80 4.24 -17.31
C ILE A 34 -25.44 2.89 -16.96
N ILE A 35 -26.47 2.92 -16.11
CA ILE A 35 -27.33 1.76 -15.87
C ILE A 35 -28.37 1.67 -16.99
N THR A 36 -28.09 0.83 -18.00
CA THR A 36 -29.03 0.56 -19.10
C THR A 36 -30.18 -0.32 -18.62
N ALA A 37 -31.28 0.30 -18.17
CA ALA A 37 -32.49 -0.42 -17.80
C ALA A 37 -33.18 -1.01 -19.05
N PHE A 38 -33.20 -2.34 -19.15
CA PHE A 38 -33.80 -3.06 -20.27
C PHE A 38 -35.26 -3.42 -19.98
N THR A 39 -36.21 -2.61 -20.45
CA THR A 39 -37.65 -2.84 -20.27
C THR A 39 -38.20 -3.88 -21.24
N ALA A 40 -38.33 -5.12 -20.78
CA ALA A 40 -39.08 -6.17 -21.48
C ALA A 40 -40.60 -6.08 -21.17
N PRO A 41 -41.49 -6.32 -22.15
CA PRO A 41 -42.93 -6.38 -21.91
C PRO A 41 -43.32 -7.69 -21.22
N ALA A 42 -44.22 -7.62 -20.23
CA ALA A 42 -44.72 -8.79 -19.52
C ALA A 42 -45.82 -9.53 -20.31
N PRO A 43 -45.78 -10.88 -20.42
CA PRO A 43 -46.94 -11.67 -20.80
C PRO A 43 -47.95 -11.76 -19.63
N ALA A 44 -49.19 -12.14 -19.93
CA ALA A 44 -50.25 -12.26 -18.94
C ALA A 44 -50.01 -13.40 -17.93
N ALA A 45 -50.61 -13.28 -16.75
CA ALA A 45 -50.40 -14.22 -15.64
C ALA A 45 -51.06 -15.58 -15.88
N ASP A 46 -50.32 -16.64 -15.53
CA ASP A 46 -50.88 -17.92 -15.08
C ASP A 46 -50.17 -18.34 -13.78
N GLY A 47 -50.82 -19.17 -12.96
CA GLY A 47 -50.61 -19.18 -11.52
C GLY A 47 -49.41 -19.99 -10.99
N LEU A 48 -48.32 -19.33 -10.59
CA LEU A 48 -47.38 -19.87 -9.60
C LEU A 48 -46.90 -18.80 -8.61
N ARG A 49 -47.18 -18.99 -7.32
CA ARG A 49 -46.64 -18.15 -6.24
C ARG A 49 -45.22 -18.58 -5.88
N VAL A 50 -44.23 -17.94 -6.48
CA VAL A 50 -42.84 -18.02 -6.02
C VAL A 50 -42.67 -17.01 -4.88
N ALA A 51 -42.55 -17.49 -3.64
CA ALA A 51 -42.07 -16.65 -2.54
C ALA A 51 -40.56 -16.44 -2.73
N ALA A 52 -40.13 -15.18 -2.80
CA ALA A 52 -38.77 -14.81 -3.14
C ALA A 52 -38.27 -13.61 -2.31
N ASP A 53 -38.50 -13.67 -0.99
CA ASP A 53 -37.73 -12.90 -0.01
C ASP A 53 -36.29 -13.47 0.04
N VAL A 54 -35.55 -13.30 -1.07
CA VAL A 54 -34.13 -13.64 -1.13
C VAL A 54 -33.37 -12.51 -0.44
N PRO A 55 -32.75 -12.75 0.72
CA PRO A 55 -31.93 -11.72 1.33
C PRO A 55 -30.76 -11.42 0.39
N VAL A 56 -30.67 -10.17 -0.08
CA VAL A 56 -29.44 -9.66 -0.67
C VAL A 56 -28.44 -9.60 0.48
N VAL A 57 -27.63 -10.66 0.61
CA VAL A 57 -26.55 -10.72 1.59
C VAL A 57 -25.51 -9.70 1.16
N GLN A 58 -25.63 -8.49 1.71
CA GLN A 58 -24.66 -7.41 1.54
C GLN A 58 -23.29 -7.97 1.92
N ALA A 59 -22.40 -8.17 0.94
CA ALA A 59 -21.06 -8.64 1.20
C ALA A 59 -20.39 -7.61 2.12
N ALA A 60 -19.92 -8.07 3.29
CA ALA A 60 -19.23 -7.21 4.23
C ALA A 60 -17.98 -6.67 3.54
N THR A 61 -17.96 -5.37 3.26
CA THR A 61 -16.75 -4.67 2.86
C THR A 61 -15.74 -4.79 4.00
N ALA A 62 -14.51 -5.19 3.70
CA ALA A 62 -13.45 -5.28 4.71
C ALA A 62 -13.40 -4.00 5.56
N SER A 63 -13.23 -4.16 6.87
CA SER A 63 -13.11 -3.07 7.83
C SER A 63 -11.83 -2.26 7.60
N VAL A 64 -10.78 -2.94 7.12
CA VAL A 64 -9.47 -2.38 6.78
C VAL A 64 -9.21 -2.29 5.27
N ASP A 65 -8.28 -1.42 4.89
CA ASP A 65 -7.63 -1.36 3.57
C ASP A 65 -6.12 -1.66 3.71
N LEU A 66 -5.44 -2.00 2.60
CA LEU A 66 -3.99 -2.23 2.60
C LEU A 66 -3.21 -0.90 2.70
N PRO A 67 -2.07 -0.85 3.42
CA PRO A 67 -1.35 0.40 3.68
C PRO A 67 -0.60 0.95 2.47
N ILE A 68 -0.41 0.15 1.42
CA ILE A 68 0.39 0.48 0.23
C ILE A 68 0.03 -0.45 -0.94
N ASP A 69 0.06 0.06 -2.17
CA ASP A 69 -0.27 -0.73 -3.35
C ASP A 69 0.67 -1.94 -3.55
N GLY A 70 0.09 -3.09 -3.87
CA GLY A 70 0.86 -4.32 -4.10
C GLY A 70 1.46 -4.97 -2.85
N TYR A 71 1.05 -4.54 -1.65
CA TYR A 71 1.42 -5.15 -0.36
C TYR A 71 1.51 -6.69 -0.41
N ALA A 72 0.45 -7.34 -0.89
CA ALA A 72 0.32 -8.79 -0.96
C ALA A 72 1.50 -9.49 -1.66
N VAL A 73 2.12 -8.87 -2.67
CA VAL A 73 3.13 -9.48 -3.55
C VAL A 73 4.53 -8.85 -3.45
N ARG A 74 4.69 -7.73 -2.73
CA ARG A 74 5.96 -6.99 -2.62
C ARG A 74 6.77 -7.29 -1.35
N ARG A 75 6.31 -8.19 -0.49
CA ARG A 75 6.95 -8.52 0.80
C ARG A 75 8.13 -9.50 0.64
N THR A 76 9.05 -9.18 -0.26
CA THR A 76 9.97 -10.18 -0.85
C THR A 76 11.31 -10.35 -0.13
N LEU A 77 11.59 -9.65 0.98
CA LEU A 77 12.90 -9.70 1.67
C LEU A 77 12.86 -9.92 3.18
N LYS A 78 12.00 -9.23 3.95
CA LYS A 78 11.88 -9.40 5.41
C LYS A 78 10.40 -9.41 5.82
N THR A 79 9.83 -10.59 5.99
CA THR A 79 8.47 -10.79 6.54
C THR A 79 8.49 -10.82 8.07
N PHE A 80 7.31 -10.80 8.69
CA PHE A 80 7.15 -10.85 10.14
C PHE A 80 7.82 -12.10 10.74
N GLY A 81 8.47 -11.94 11.90
CA GLY A 81 9.16 -13.03 12.59
C GLY A 81 10.44 -13.55 11.91
N THR A 82 10.84 -13.00 10.75
CA THR A 82 12.14 -13.31 10.14
C THR A 82 13.27 -12.89 11.08
N TYR A 83 14.15 -13.82 11.47
CA TYR A 83 15.38 -13.45 12.17
C TYR A 83 16.38 -12.82 11.21
N VAL A 84 16.89 -11.65 11.59
CA VAL A 84 17.86 -10.86 10.83
C VAL A 84 19.15 -10.76 11.62
N ASP A 85 20.26 -10.89 10.91
CA ASP A 85 21.61 -10.61 11.38
C ASP A 85 22.32 -9.88 10.22
N ASP A 86 22.19 -8.54 10.19
CA ASP A 86 22.82 -7.65 9.21
C ASP A 86 23.74 -6.63 9.89
N ASP A 87 24.56 -5.90 9.12
CA ASP A 87 25.62 -5.00 9.60
C ASP A 87 25.12 -3.87 10.53
N ARG A 88 23.80 -3.70 10.64
CA ARG A 88 23.14 -2.64 11.40
C ARG A 88 21.90 -3.11 12.19
N PHE A 89 21.40 -4.34 12.02
CA PHE A 89 20.22 -4.87 12.70
C PHE A 89 20.41 -6.34 13.07
N VAL A 90 20.12 -6.69 14.32
CA VAL A 90 20.10 -8.08 14.82
C VAL A 90 18.79 -8.30 15.57
N GLY A 91 18.09 -9.40 15.29
CA GLY A 91 16.85 -9.78 15.96
C GLY A 91 15.70 -10.22 15.04
N TYR A 92 14.57 -10.58 15.63
CA TYR A 92 13.34 -10.97 14.94
C TYR A 92 12.56 -9.75 14.44
N HIS A 93 12.16 -9.75 13.17
CA HIS A 93 11.54 -8.60 12.52
C HIS A 93 10.07 -8.39 12.98
N ALA A 94 9.78 -7.21 13.53
CA ALA A 94 8.49 -6.85 14.12
C ALA A 94 7.46 -6.27 13.12
N GLY A 95 7.56 -6.66 11.85
CA GLY A 95 6.71 -6.17 10.77
C GLY A 95 7.04 -6.82 9.43
N GLU A 96 6.52 -6.26 8.33
CA GLU A 96 6.81 -6.70 6.96
C GLU A 96 7.41 -5.57 6.11
N ASP A 97 8.51 -5.87 5.41
CA ASP A 97 9.17 -4.99 4.44
C ASP A 97 8.48 -5.11 3.06
N VAL A 98 7.81 -4.05 2.59
CA VAL A 98 7.14 -4.01 1.28
C VAL A 98 8.02 -3.29 0.25
N GLU A 99 8.60 -4.04 -0.69
CA GLU A 99 9.71 -3.58 -1.53
C GLU A 99 9.34 -2.68 -2.72
N PHE A 100 10.06 -1.56 -2.83
CA PHE A 100 9.97 -0.56 -3.90
C PHE A 100 11.35 -0.12 -4.41
N VAL A 101 12.38 -0.97 -4.28
CA VAL A 101 13.81 -0.64 -4.51
C VAL A 101 14.09 0.02 -5.86
N LEU A 102 13.38 -0.38 -6.92
CA LEU A 102 13.54 0.15 -8.28
C LEU A 102 12.60 1.33 -8.62
N GLU A 103 11.66 1.67 -7.74
CA GLU A 103 10.59 2.62 -8.03
C GLU A 103 11.05 4.07 -7.89
N LYS A 104 10.86 4.86 -8.95
CA LYS A 104 11.28 6.25 -9.06
C LYS A 104 10.14 7.24 -8.85
N ALA A 105 8.90 6.83 -9.05
CA ALA A 105 7.73 7.62 -8.73
C ALA A 105 7.56 7.78 -7.20
N ASP A 106 6.77 8.75 -6.78
CA ASP A 106 6.19 8.75 -5.44
C ASP A 106 5.34 7.50 -5.23
N VAL A 107 5.40 6.93 -4.03
CA VAL A 107 4.63 5.73 -3.66
C VAL A 107 3.83 6.08 -2.40
N PRO A 108 2.50 6.24 -2.49
CA PRO A 108 1.68 6.68 -1.36
C PRO A 108 1.48 5.57 -0.32
N VAL A 109 1.47 5.98 0.95
CA VAL A 109 1.21 5.14 2.13
C VAL A 109 -0.06 5.64 2.80
N HIS A 110 -1.00 4.76 3.08
CA HIS A 110 -2.34 5.08 3.54
C HIS A 110 -2.66 4.47 4.91
N ALA A 111 -3.59 5.07 5.64
CA ALA A 111 -4.11 4.53 6.90
C ALA A 111 -4.96 3.28 6.64
N ILE A 112 -4.67 2.18 7.36
CA ILE A 112 -5.39 0.90 7.18
C ILE A 112 -6.85 0.94 7.66
N ALA A 113 -7.19 1.87 8.55
CA ALA A 113 -8.49 2.05 9.18
C ALA A 113 -8.65 3.51 9.62
N ASP A 114 -9.84 3.88 10.10
CA ASP A 114 -10.02 5.13 10.86
C ASP A 114 -9.13 5.09 12.12
N GLY A 115 -8.58 6.23 12.54
CA GLY A 115 -7.59 6.22 13.63
C GLY A 115 -7.17 7.58 14.16
N THR A 116 -6.24 7.55 15.12
CA THR A 116 -5.59 8.73 15.71
C THR A 116 -4.08 8.59 15.58
N VAL A 117 -3.41 9.63 15.07
CA VAL A 117 -1.96 9.63 14.91
C VAL A 117 -1.28 9.72 16.29
N LEU A 118 -0.53 8.70 16.68
CA LEU A 118 0.26 8.69 17.92
C LEU A 118 1.59 9.43 17.76
N PHE A 119 2.21 9.33 16.58
CA PHE A 119 3.54 9.88 16.32
C PHE A 119 3.71 10.26 14.85
N VAL A 120 4.40 11.37 14.61
CA VAL A 120 4.97 11.77 13.30
C VAL A 120 6.35 12.34 13.59
N GLY A 121 7.41 11.76 13.03
CA GLY A 121 8.76 12.25 13.32
C GLY A 121 9.89 11.36 12.85
N TRP A 122 11.11 11.75 13.25
CA TRP A 122 12.33 11.03 12.95
C TRP A 122 12.63 9.98 14.02
N ALA A 123 12.89 8.74 13.61
CA ALA A 123 13.26 7.64 14.51
C ALA A 123 14.45 6.85 13.96
N THR A 124 15.42 6.53 14.81
CA THR A 124 16.58 5.69 14.47
C THR A 124 16.13 4.32 13.96
N GLY A 125 16.76 3.78 12.93
CA GLY A 125 16.35 2.55 12.26
C GLY A 125 15.30 2.78 11.16
N TYR A 126 14.37 3.71 11.34
CA TYR A 126 13.29 4.01 10.38
C TYR A 126 13.56 5.21 9.47
N GLY A 127 14.29 6.23 9.93
CA GLY A 127 14.32 7.52 9.25
C GLY A 127 13.02 8.26 9.55
N GLY A 128 12.16 8.46 8.56
CA GLY A 128 10.81 8.98 8.80
C GLY A 128 9.85 7.90 9.28
N LEU A 129 9.07 8.20 10.33
CA LEU A 129 8.12 7.30 10.96
C LEU A 129 6.79 8.02 11.23
N ILE A 130 5.69 7.34 10.91
CA ILE A 130 4.34 7.66 11.41
C ILE A 130 3.83 6.44 12.19
N VAL A 131 3.12 6.67 13.30
CA VAL A 131 2.40 5.62 14.05
C VAL A 131 0.95 6.06 14.26
N VAL A 132 -0.01 5.18 14.01
CA VAL A 132 -1.45 5.45 14.13
C VAL A 132 -2.13 4.38 14.98
N ALA A 133 -2.90 4.82 15.97
CA ALA A 133 -3.81 3.99 16.75
C ALA A 133 -5.14 3.81 16.02
N HIS A 134 -5.67 2.59 16.02
CA HIS A 134 -6.91 2.20 15.35
C HIS A 134 -7.81 1.39 16.30
N ASP A 135 -9.12 1.48 16.09
CA ASP A 135 -10.09 0.46 16.49
C ASP A 135 -10.46 -0.29 15.21
N VAL A 136 -10.27 -1.60 15.19
CA VAL A 136 -10.65 -2.45 14.05
C VAL A 136 -11.55 -3.57 14.55
N ASP A 137 -12.83 -3.49 14.20
CA ASP A 137 -13.87 -4.46 14.60
C ASP A 137 -13.98 -4.66 16.13
N GLY A 138 -13.55 -3.67 16.94
CA GLY A 138 -13.49 -3.72 18.40
C GLY A 138 -12.15 -4.20 18.98
N GLU A 139 -11.13 -4.47 18.14
CA GLU A 139 -9.75 -4.71 18.57
C GLU A 139 -8.95 -3.38 18.56
N ASP A 140 -8.49 -2.92 19.74
CA ASP A 140 -7.54 -1.81 19.84
C ASP A 140 -6.16 -2.26 19.32
N ILE A 141 -5.69 -1.63 18.24
CA ILE A 141 -4.37 -1.89 17.65
C ILE A 141 -3.64 -0.59 17.31
N SER A 142 -2.34 -0.68 17.03
CA SER A 142 -1.59 0.40 16.40
C SER A 142 -0.75 -0.10 15.24
N ALA A 143 -0.57 0.77 14.24
CA ALA A 143 0.17 0.52 13.02
C ALA A 143 1.39 1.44 12.90
N ILE A 144 2.55 0.83 12.62
CA ILE A 144 3.85 1.46 12.36
C ILE A 144 4.01 1.61 10.84
N TYR A 145 4.27 2.84 10.39
CA TYR A 145 4.54 3.19 8.99
C TYR A 145 5.94 3.80 8.90
N GLY A 146 6.96 2.95 8.78
CA GLY A 146 8.37 3.35 8.73
C GLY A 146 8.85 3.71 7.31
N HIS A 147 10.03 4.34 7.22
CA HIS A 147 10.70 4.71 5.97
C HIS A 147 9.93 5.71 5.08
N VAL A 148 9.13 6.59 5.68
CA VAL A 148 8.28 7.58 4.97
C VAL A 148 8.95 8.94 4.77
N ASN A 149 8.58 9.64 3.69
CA ASN A 149 8.95 11.03 3.46
C ASN A 149 8.05 11.96 4.29
N LEU A 150 8.49 12.34 5.47
CA LEU A 150 7.76 13.28 6.35
C LEU A 150 7.46 14.64 5.67
N GLY A 151 8.25 15.08 4.69
CA GLY A 151 7.99 16.29 3.92
C GLY A 151 6.82 16.20 2.94
N SER A 152 6.22 15.01 2.79
CA SER A 152 4.97 14.77 2.06
C SER A 152 3.76 14.53 2.98
N SER A 153 3.96 14.55 4.30
CA SER A 153 2.87 14.48 5.27
C SER A 153 2.48 15.88 5.76
N THR A 154 1.20 16.06 6.07
CA THR A 154 0.68 17.24 6.78
C THR A 154 0.20 16.91 8.19
N LEU A 155 0.46 15.69 8.68
CA LEU A 155 -0.06 15.17 9.93
C LEU A 155 0.84 15.49 11.13
N THR A 156 0.23 15.53 12.30
CA THR A 156 0.85 15.71 13.61
C THR A 156 0.22 14.74 14.62
N ALA A 157 0.88 14.53 15.77
CA ALA A 157 0.34 13.66 16.82
C ALA A 157 -0.96 14.26 17.41
N GLY A 158 -1.99 13.42 17.53
CA GLY A 158 -3.35 13.80 17.91
C GLY A 158 -4.32 14.01 16.75
N ASP A 159 -3.83 14.10 15.49
CA ASP A 159 -4.71 14.22 14.33
C ASP A 159 -5.53 12.94 14.12
N ARG A 160 -6.77 13.10 13.65
CA ARG A 160 -7.60 11.98 13.18
C ARG A 160 -7.30 11.69 11.72
N VAL A 161 -7.28 10.41 11.37
CA VAL A 161 -7.20 9.93 9.98
C VAL A 161 -8.39 9.03 9.67
N ALA A 162 -8.89 9.11 8.44
CA ALA A 162 -9.87 8.17 7.91
C ALA A 162 -9.17 6.99 7.22
N ARG A 163 -9.86 5.87 7.09
CA ARG A 163 -9.39 4.72 6.30
C ARG A 163 -9.07 5.13 4.86
N GLY A 164 -7.95 4.64 4.33
CA GLY A 164 -7.46 4.97 3.00
C GLY A 164 -6.92 6.40 2.86
N GLN A 165 -6.89 7.20 3.93
CA GLN A 165 -6.29 8.54 3.91
C GLN A 165 -4.77 8.44 3.72
N LEU A 166 -4.22 9.27 2.83
CA LEU A 166 -2.78 9.42 2.63
C LEU A 166 -2.12 9.91 3.93
N LEU A 167 -1.15 9.13 4.43
CA LEU A 167 -0.30 9.48 5.57
C LEU A 167 0.95 10.23 5.11
N ALA A 168 1.63 9.67 4.10
CA ALA A 168 2.84 10.20 3.46
C ALA A 168 3.14 9.40 2.18
N ASN A 169 4.09 9.86 1.36
CA ASN A 169 4.79 9.01 0.39
C ASN A 169 5.95 8.26 1.07
N LEU A 170 6.42 7.16 0.47
CA LEU A 170 7.68 6.52 0.86
C LEU A 170 8.88 7.46 0.68
N GLY A 171 9.84 7.35 1.58
CA GLY A 171 11.13 8.00 1.51
C GLY A 171 11.96 7.54 0.31
N ARG A 172 12.83 8.41 -0.18
CA ARG A 172 13.83 8.04 -1.19
C ARG A 172 14.81 7.04 -0.57
N GLY A 173 14.94 5.86 -1.19
CA GLY A 173 15.90 4.84 -0.78
C GLY A 173 17.33 5.39 -0.66
N PHE A 174 18.09 4.83 0.28
CA PHE A 174 19.46 5.23 0.63
C PHE A 174 19.57 6.73 1.00
N SER A 175 18.57 7.27 1.70
CA SER A 175 18.56 8.66 2.19
C SER A 175 18.24 8.73 3.69
N LYS A 176 18.22 9.94 4.26
CA LYS A 176 17.80 10.16 5.65
C LYS A 176 16.38 9.63 5.89
N GLU A 177 15.47 9.80 4.94
CA GLU A 177 14.06 9.40 5.01
C GLU A 177 13.89 7.89 5.27
N THR A 178 14.87 7.07 4.88
CA THR A 178 14.88 5.61 5.09
C THR A 178 16.00 5.13 6.03
N ASP A 179 16.67 6.02 6.78
CA ASP A 179 17.90 5.73 7.56
C ASP A 179 19.00 4.99 6.77
N GLY A 180 19.11 5.34 5.48
CA GLY A 180 20.03 4.71 4.54
C GLY A 180 19.59 3.33 4.02
N ARG A 181 18.38 2.84 4.37
CA ARG A 181 17.84 1.55 3.87
C ARG A 181 17.27 1.65 2.45
N ARG A 182 16.94 0.49 1.87
CA ARG A 182 16.19 0.32 0.62
C ARG A 182 14.95 1.23 0.56
N LYS A 183 14.43 1.52 -0.64
CA LYS A 183 13.08 2.10 -0.76
C LYS A 183 12.05 0.98 -0.54
N HIS A 184 11.38 1.01 0.61
CA HIS A 184 10.35 0.05 1.02
C HIS A 184 9.50 0.68 2.13
N LEU A 185 8.30 0.15 2.36
CA LEU A 185 7.56 0.38 3.62
C LEU A 185 8.05 -0.65 4.63
N HIS A 186 8.37 -0.23 5.86
CA HIS A 186 8.30 -1.16 6.99
C HIS A 186 6.93 -1.00 7.64
N PHE A 187 6.14 -2.07 7.67
CA PHE A 187 4.79 -2.07 8.23
C PHE A 187 4.68 -3.05 9.40
N GLY A 188 4.51 -2.53 10.61
CA GLY A 188 4.36 -3.33 11.84
C GLY A 188 3.00 -3.10 12.51
N LEU A 189 2.45 -4.13 13.14
CA LEU A 189 1.20 -4.06 13.92
C LEU A 189 1.41 -4.58 15.33
N TYR A 190 0.78 -3.95 16.33
CA TYR A 190 0.78 -4.43 17.71
C TYR A 190 -0.52 -4.07 18.45
N PRO A 191 -0.88 -4.77 19.55
CA PRO A 191 -2.10 -4.50 20.32
C PRO A 191 -2.00 -3.24 21.19
N GLY A 192 -3.11 -2.50 21.28
CA GLY A 192 -3.28 -1.30 22.08
C GLY A 192 -2.78 -0.01 21.42
N HIS A 193 -3.03 1.13 22.09
CA HIS A 193 -2.69 2.49 21.61
C HIS A 193 -1.45 3.10 22.29
N GLU A 194 -0.72 2.32 23.08
CA GLU A 194 0.58 2.73 23.64
C GLU A 194 1.63 2.88 22.52
N LEU A 195 2.46 3.93 22.54
CA LEU A 195 3.44 4.16 21.47
C LEU A 195 4.62 3.16 21.57
N ARG A 196 4.72 2.24 20.61
CA ARG A 196 5.87 1.33 20.43
C ARG A 196 6.59 1.63 19.12
N THR A 197 7.92 1.52 19.12
CA THR A 197 8.76 1.79 17.94
C THR A 197 9.92 0.80 17.78
N ALA A 198 9.78 -0.43 18.28
CA ALA A 198 10.78 -1.49 18.08
C ALA A 198 10.53 -2.18 16.73
N GLY A 199 11.50 -2.14 15.80
CA GLY A 199 11.42 -2.87 14.52
C GLY A 199 12.03 -4.27 14.56
N TYR A 200 12.81 -4.56 15.62
CA TYR A 200 13.51 -5.82 15.85
C TYR A 200 13.42 -6.20 17.33
N LEU A 201 13.27 -7.49 17.60
CA LEU A 201 13.10 -8.09 18.94
C LEU A 201 14.22 -9.10 19.21
N ASN A 202 14.61 -9.32 20.47
CA ASN A 202 15.78 -10.13 20.82
C ASN A 202 15.44 -11.61 21.01
N ASP A 203 14.27 -11.91 21.58
CA ASP A 203 13.74 -13.27 21.78
C ASP A 203 12.53 -13.48 20.86
N SER A 204 12.43 -14.64 20.22
CA SER A 204 11.27 -15.00 19.38
C SER A 204 9.96 -15.01 20.16
N LYS A 205 9.99 -15.15 21.49
CA LYS A 205 8.81 -15.04 22.36
C LYS A 205 8.20 -13.64 22.34
N GLU A 206 8.98 -12.59 22.15
CA GLU A 206 8.48 -11.21 22.09
C GLU A 206 7.51 -11.01 20.90
N LEU A 207 7.59 -11.85 19.85
CA LEU A 207 6.67 -11.79 18.71
C LEU A 207 5.20 -12.04 19.09
N SER A 208 4.91 -12.69 20.23
CA SER A 208 3.51 -12.85 20.69
C SER A 208 2.88 -11.57 21.25
N ASP A 209 3.69 -10.55 21.55
CA ASP A 209 3.21 -9.21 21.93
C ASP A 209 2.95 -8.31 20.71
N TRP A 210 3.11 -8.86 19.50
CA TRP A 210 2.93 -8.20 18.20
C TRP A 210 1.91 -8.95 17.34
N ILE A 211 1.45 -8.31 16.26
CA ILE A 211 0.47 -8.87 15.33
C ILE A 211 1.17 -9.11 14.00
N ASP A 212 1.13 -10.34 13.51
CA ASP A 212 1.50 -10.69 12.13
C ASP A 212 0.59 -9.90 11.14
N PRO A 213 1.15 -8.98 10.33
CA PRO A 213 0.36 -8.17 9.41
C PRO A 213 -0.33 -8.97 8.30
N ALA A 214 0.28 -10.04 7.79
CA ALA A 214 -0.30 -10.87 6.74
C ALA A 214 -1.48 -11.69 7.29
N ALA A 215 -1.33 -12.25 8.48
CA ALA A 215 -2.40 -12.96 9.18
C ALA A 215 -3.54 -12.02 9.59
N PHE A 216 -3.23 -10.77 9.95
CA PHE A 216 -4.21 -9.72 10.21
C PHE A 216 -5.06 -9.41 8.97
N PHE A 217 -4.45 -9.00 7.85
CA PHE A 217 -5.22 -8.70 6.64
C PHE A 217 -6.04 -9.89 6.14
N THR A 218 -5.50 -11.11 6.27
CA THR A 218 -6.22 -12.35 5.96
C THR A 218 -7.43 -12.58 6.88
N ARG A 219 -7.31 -12.28 8.19
CA ARG A 219 -8.42 -12.34 9.16
C ARG A 219 -9.54 -11.35 8.82
N HIS A 220 -9.20 -10.14 8.37
CA HIS A 220 -10.17 -9.13 7.95
C HIS A 220 -10.58 -9.24 6.46
N GLY A 221 -10.37 -10.41 5.84
CA GLY A 221 -10.94 -10.77 4.53
C GLY A 221 -10.13 -10.34 3.29
N ILE A 222 -8.95 -9.75 3.46
CA ILE A 222 -8.04 -9.42 2.36
C ILE A 222 -7.09 -10.58 2.12
N ALA A 223 -7.16 -11.20 0.93
CA ALA A 223 -6.30 -12.33 0.58
C ALA A 223 -4.83 -11.89 0.43
N VAL A 224 -4.04 -12.10 1.47
CA VAL A 224 -2.58 -11.91 1.49
C VAL A 224 -1.92 -13.30 1.44
N PRO A 225 -1.34 -13.72 0.29
CA PRO A 225 -0.74 -15.04 0.19
C PRO A 225 0.52 -15.12 1.06
N GLU A 226 0.73 -16.29 1.65
CA GLU A 226 2.05 -16.67 2.15
C GLU A 226 3.02 -16.73 0.96
N LEU A 227 4.21 -16.16 1.12
CA LEU A 227 5.21 -16.11 0.07
C LEU A 227 6.24 -17.22 0.35
N ASP A 228 6.42 -18.12 -0.62
CA ASP A 228 7.52 -19.10 -0.66
C ASP A 228 8.84 -18.36 -0.92
N LEU A 229 9.30 -17.61 0.09
CA LEU A 229 10.58 -16.94 0.08
C LEU A 229 11.66 -18.01 0.31
N PRO A 230 12.75 -18.03 -0.49
CA PRO A 230 13.87 -18.90 -0.19
C PRO A 230 14.36 -18.57 1.21
N ALA A 231 14.39 -19.57 2.09
CA ALA A 231 14.75 -19.39 3.49
C ALA A 231 16.02 -18.54 3.60
N VAL A 232 15.90 -17.39 4.29
CA VAL A 232 17.02 -16.45 4.46
C VAL A 232 18.21 -17.23 4.96
N VAL A 233 19.32 -17.17 4.20
CA VAL A 233 20.52 -17.97 4.49
C VAL A 233 21.13 -17.45 5.79
N THR A 234 20.69 -18.02 6.91
CA THR A 234 21.26 -17.82 8.22
C THR A 234 22.72 -18.28 8.14
N GLN A 235 23.65 -17.35 8.36
CA GLN A 235 25.06 -17.71 8.43
C GLN A 235 25.34 -18.42 9.76
N SER A 236 25.16 -19.75 9.73
CA SER A 236 25.54 -20.74 10.74
C SER A 236 24.90 -20.60 12.14
N GLU A 237 24.31 -21.71 12.57
CA GLU A 237 24.52 -22.33 13.89
C GLU A 237 24.91 -21.40 15.05
N GLN A 238 23.97 -21.15 15.97
CA GLN A 238 24.24 -20.34 17.17
C GLN A 238 25.45 -20.85 17.96
N PRO A 239 26.50 -20.04 18.18
CA PRO A 239 27.59 -20.39 19.07
C PRO A 239 27.14 -20.25 20.52
N THR A 240 26.80 -21.37 21.16
CA THR A 240 26.60 -21.45 22.62
C THR A 240 27.83 -20.91 23.35
N ARG A 241 27.64 -20.06 24.37
CA ARG A 241 28.71 -19.44 25.15
C ARG A 241 28.34 -19.27 26.61
#